data_AF-A0A965SQE3-F1
#
_entry.id   AF-A0A965SQE3-F1
#
_cell.length_a   1.000
_cell.length_b   1.000
_cell.length_c   1.000
_cell.angle_alpha   90.00
_cell.angle_beta   90.00
_cell.angle_gamma   90.00
#
_symmetry.space_group_name_H-M   'P 1'
#
loop_
_entity.id
_entity.type
_entity.pdbx_description
1 polymer ?
#
loop_
_entity_poly.entity_id
_entity_poly.type
_entity_poly.pdbx_seq_one_letter_code
_entity_poly.pdbx_strand_id
1 'polypeptide(L)'
;MALQIFPPESRKRFSEDSRVEQRHIFRLLDREFQKRPAVGIYGLDDWINGHIALAMHVDSVEGLYFKPEEIPIPILAKMIDTHKTFVVCTDTGKFQFTGKNLKIDENANIICDLPTEVYHIQRREVFG
;
A
#
# COMPACT_ATOMS: atom_id res chain seq x y z
N MET A 1 -20.78 3.06 0.44
CA MET A 1 -20.03 2.75 -0.81
C MET A 1 -19.00 1.72 -0.42
N ALA A 2 -18.93 0.56 -1.09
CA ALA A 2 -17.95 -0.46 -0.74
C ALA A 2 -16.54 0.00 -1.15
N LEU A 3 -15.56 -0.12 -0.27
CA LEU A 3 -14.15 0.13 -0.62
C LEU A 3 -13.66 -0.97 -1.55
N GLN A 4 -12.99 -0.60 -2.63
CA GLN A 4 -12.47 -1.54 -3.62
C GLN A 4 -10.95 -1.59 -3.55
N ILE A 5 -10.40 -2.80 -3.47
CA ILE A 5 -8.96 -3.07 -3.56
C ILE A 5 -8.66 -3.89 -4.81
N PHE A 6 -7.42 -3.80 -5.29
CA PHE A 6 -6.96 -4.49 -6.49
C PHE A 6 -5.73 -5.33 -6.17
N PRO A 7 -5.62 -6.55 -6.71
CA PRO A 7 -4.49 -7.43 -6.41
C PRO A 7 -3.17 -6.81 -6.91
N PRO A 8 -2.01 -7.17 -6.35
CA PRO A 8 -0.72 -6.74 -6.87
C PRO A 8 -0.55 -7.13 -8.35
N GLU A 9 0.15 -6.30 -9.12
CA GLU A 9 0.66 -6.76 -10.41
C GLU A 9 1.95 -7.58 -10.19
N SER A 10 2.26 -8.46 -11.14
CA SER A 10 3.57 -9.13 -11.18
C SER A 10 4.64 -8.22 -11.77
N ARG A 11 5.90 -8.39 -11.34
CA ARG A 11 7.06 -7.65 -11.90
C ARG A 11 7.22 -7.83 -13.42
N LYS A 12 6.60 -8.84 -14.02
CA LYS A 12 6.56 -9.00 -15.49
C LYS A 12 5.67 -7.95 -16.19
N ARG A 13 4.80 -7.25 -15.46
CA ARG A 13 3.79 -6.31 -15.97
C ARG A 13 4.10 -4.83 -15.70
N PHE A 14 5.16 -4.52 -14.96
CA PHE A 14 5.62 -3.14 -14.76
C PHE A 14 7.15 -3.07 -14.83
N SER A 15 7.67 -2.11 -15.61
CA SER A 15 9.11 -1.94 -15.87
C SER A 15 9.79 -1.08 -14.80
N GLU A 16 11.12 -0.97 -14.87
CA GLU A 16 11.86 0.02 -14.08
C GLU A 16 11.37 1.45 -14.32
N ASP A 17 10.79 1.76 -15.49
CA ASP A 17 10.21 3.08 -15.79
C ASP A 17 8.99 3.40 -14.91
N SER A 18 8.35 2.37 -14.34
CA SER A 18 7.26 2.54 -13.38
C SER A 18 7.78 2.84 -11.97
N ARG A 19 9.09 2.76 -11.72
CA ARG A 19 9.68 3.03 -10.41
C ARG A 19 9.69 4.53 -10.14
N VAL A 20 9.13 4.91 -9.00
CA VAL A 20 9.20 6.27 -8.49
C VAL A 20 10.61 6.53 -7.96
N GLU A 21 11.23 7.64 -8.36
CA GLU A 21 12.51 8.06 -7.80
C GLU A 21 12.41 8.21 -6.27
N GLN A 22 13.40 7.67 -5.55
CA GLN A 22 13.36 7.56 -4.08
C GLN A 22 13.10 8.90 -3.38
N ARG A 23 13.73 9.98 -3.85
CA ARG A 23 13.56 11.34 -3.31
C ARG A 23 12.13 11.90 -3.44
N HIS A 24 11.31 11.32 -4.33
CA HIS A 24 9.94 11.74 -4.57
C HIS A 24 8.90 10.89 -3.82
N ILE A 25 9.28 9.72 -3.29
CA ILE A 25 8.35 8.76 -2.67
C ILE A 25 7.54 9.41 -1.54
N PHE A 26 8.20 10.08 -0.60
CA PHE A 26 7.52 10.71 0.54
C PHE A 26 6.45 11.70 0.08
N ARG A 27 6.83 12.69 -0.75
CA ARG A 27 5.91 13.73 -1.23
C ARG A 27 4.78 13.16 -2.08
N LEU A 28 5.07 12.13 -2.86
CA LEU A 28 4.06 11.45 -3.67
C LEU A 28 3.02 10.77 -2.78
N LEU A 29 3.46 9.89 -1.87
CA LEU A 29 2.56 9.14 -1.00
C LEU A 29 1.77 10.08 -0.08
N ASP A 30 2.42 11.09 0.50
CA ASP A 30 1.76 12.09 1.32
C ASP A 30 0.60 12.77 0.57
N ARG A 31 0.86 13.26 -0.64
CA ARG A 31 -0.16 13.87 -1.50
C ARG A 31 -1.32 12.92 -1.79
N GLU A 32 -1.03 11.68 -2.17
CA GLU A 32 -2.08 10.70 -2.49
C GLU A 32 -2.88 10.28 -1.25
N PHE A 33 -2.23 10.19 -0.08
CA PHE A 33 -2.86 9.79 1.18
C PHE A 33 -3.82 10.86 1.73
N GLN A 34 -3.66 12.14 1.35
CA GLN A 34 -4.62 13.20 1.69
C GLN A 34 -6.06 12.86 1.25
N LYS A 35 -6.23 12.04 0.20
CA LYS A 35 -7.54 11.58 -0.30
C LYS A 35 -8.10 10.37 0.46
N ARG A 36 -7.32 9.81 1.39
CA ARG A 36 -7.61 8.57 2.13
C ARG A 36 -8.02 7.41 1.22
N PRO A 37 -7.21 7.05 0.20
CA PRO A 37 -7.56 5.99 -0.72
C PRO A 37 -7.65 4.62 -0.01
N ALA A 38 -8.45 3.72 -0.58
CA ALA A 38 -8.47 2.33 -0.19
C ALA A 38 -7.14 1.66 -0.54
N VAL A 39 -6.69 0.76 0.33
CA VAL A 39 -5.43 0.05 0.22
C VAL A 39 -5.68 -1.44 0.41
N GLY A 40 -5.18 -2.23 -0.54
CA GLY A 40 -5.10 -3.67 -0.40
C GLY A 40 -3.78 -4.08 0.24
N ILE A 41 -3.85 -4.92 1.27
CA ILE A 41 -2.69 -5.47 1.98
C ILE A 41 -2.64 -6.97 1.71
N TYR A 42 -1.56 -7.42 1.08
CA TYR A 42 -1.39 -8.79 0.60
C TYR A 42 -0.14 -9.43 1.21
N GLY A 43 -0.10 -10.76 1.26
CA GLY A 43 1.14 -11.49 1.53
C GLY A 43 2.20 -11.19 0.46
N LEU A 44 3.47 -11.42 0.79
CA LEU A 44 4.54 -11.30 -0.21
C LEU A 44 4.34 -12.31 -1.35
N ASP A 45 4.04 -13.57 -0.99
CA ASP A 45 3.91 -14.69 -1.92
C ASP A 45 2.45 -15.17 -2.11
N ASP A 46 1.51 -14.66 -1.31
CA ASP A 46 0.09 -14.99 -1.39
C ASP A 46 -0.76 -13.72 -1.54
N TRP A 47 -1.39 -13.58 -2.72
CA TRP A 47 -2.26 -12.47 -3.05
C TRP A 47 -3.74 -12.82 -3.00
N ILE A 48 -4.09 -14.05 -2.65
CA ILE A 48 -5.46 -14.57 -2.70
C ILE A 48 -6.33 -13.90 -1.63
N ASN A 49 -5.77 -13.66 -0.45
CA ASN A 49 -6.48 -13.12 0.72
C ASN A 49 -6.03 -11.69 1.04
N GLY A 50 -6.34 -10.76 0.15
CA GLY A 50 -6.10 -9.34 0.37
C GLY A 50 -6.98 -8.78 1.49
N HIS A 51 -6.40 -7.94 2.33
CA HIS A 51 -7.12 -7.20 3.36
C HIS A 51 -7.30 -5.73 2.99
N ILE A 52 -8.41 -5.13 3.39
CA ILE A 52 -8.74 -3.72 3.09
C ILE A 52 -8.37 -2.83 4.27
N ALA A 53 -7.66 -1.75 3.97
CA ALA A 53 -7.42 -0.63 4.88
C ALA A 53 -7.58 0.71 4.16
N LEU A 54 -7.62 1.80 4.90
CA LEU A 54 -7.54 3.16 4.38
C LEU A 54 -6.14 3.72 4.64
N ALA A 55 -5.52 4.32 3.63
CA ALA A 55 -4.32 5.12 3.82
C ALA A 55 -4.66 6.40 4.61
N MET A 56 -3.96 6.65 5.71
CA MET A 56 -4.32 7.74 6.63
C MET A 56 -3.40 8.95 6.46
N HIS A 57 -2.10 8.76 6.67
CA HIS A 57 -1.09 9.79 6.51
C HIS A 57 0.31 9.18 6.38
N VAL A 58 1.28 10.03 6.07
CA VAL A 58 2.70 9.69 5.95
C VAL A 58 3.48 10.55 6.92
N ASP A 59 4.29 9.91 7.76
CA ASP A 59 5.20 10.55 8.70
C ASP A 59 6.65 10.25 8.29
N SER A 60 7.53 11.25 8.37
CA SER A 60 8.92 11.13 7.92
C SER A 60 9.80 10.28 8.85
N VAL A 61 9.37 10.09 10.10
CA VAL A 61 10.07 9.35 11.16
C VAL A 61 9.42 7.99 11.36
N GLU A 62 8.10 7.95 11.49
CA GLU A 62 7.35 6.74 11.84
C GLU A 62 6.88 5.93 10.62
N GLY A 63 6.80 6.55 9.43
CA GLY A 63 6.49 5.88 8.18
C GLY A 63 5.04 6.05 7.72
N LEU A 64 4.41 4.96 7.27
CA LEU A 64 3.08 4.97 6.67
C LEU A 64 2.03 4.44 7.65
N TYR A 65 0.89 5.15 7.71
CA TYR A 65 -0.23 4.81 8.57
C TYR A 65 -1.44 4.34 7.79
N PHE A 66 -2.05 3.24 8.23
CA PHE A 66 -3.24 2.67 7.63
C PHE A 66 -4.28 2.29 8.68
N LYS A 67 -5.55 2.62 8.43
CA LYS A 67 -6.67 2.20 9.27
C LYS A 67 -7.31 0.94 8.68
N PRO A 68 -7.26 -0.22 9.37
CA PRO A 68 -7.98 -1.42 8.94
C PRO A 68 -9.50 -1.19 8.93
N GLU A 69 -10.18 -1.69 7.92
CA GLU A 69 -11.66 -1.58 7.86
C GLU A 69 -12.34 -2.87 8.35
N GLU A 70 -11.83 -4.04 7.96
CA GLU A 70 -12.45 -5.34 8.29
C GLU A 70 -11.40 -6.44 8.55
N ILE A 71 -10.32 -6.11 9.27
CA ILE A 71 -9.27 -7.09 9.61
C ILE A 71 -9.46 -7.53 11.06
N PRO A 72 -9.80 -8.81 11.32
CA PRO A 72 -9.89 -9.35 12.67
C PRO A 72 -8.58 -9.16 13.46
N ILE A 73 -8.70 -8.84 14.75
CA ILE A 73 -7.55 -8.66 15.66
C ILE A 73 -6.52 -9.81 15.59
N PRO A 74 -6.93 -11.11 15.57
CA PRO A 74 -5.97 -12.20 15.45
C PRO A 74 -5.17 -12.19 14.14
N ILE A 75 -5.73 -11.62 13.07
CA ILE A 75 -5.05 -11.45 11.79
C ILE A 75 -4.11 -10.25 11.85
N LEU A 76 -4.54 -9.12 12.43
CA LEU A 76 -3.67 -7.96 12.66
C LEU A 76 -2.44 -8.33 13.50
N ALA A 77 -2.64 -9.11 14.57
CA ALA A 77 -1.54 -9.58 15.41
C ALA A 77 -0.51 -10.42 14.62
N LYS A 78 -0.96 -11.23 13.65
CA LYS A 78 -0.08 -12.01 12.76
C LYS A 78 0.65 -11.15 11.72
N MET A 79 0.28 -9.88 11.56
CA MET A 79 0.97 -8.96 10.67
C MET A 79 2.15 -8.26 11.34
N ILE A 80 2.22 -8.23 12.67
CA ILE A 80 3.31 -7.59 13.43
C ILE A 80 4.65 -8.22 13.05
N ASP A 81 5.67 -7.37 12.85
CA ASP A 81 7.04 -7.73 12.45
C ASP A 81 7.12 -8.50 11.12
N THR A 82 6.06 -8.44 10.30
CA THR A 82 6.05 -9.02 8.96
C THR A 82 6.22 -7.95 7.88
N HIS A 83 6.38 -8.43 6.65
CA HIS A 83 6.37 -7.61 5.44
C HIS A 83 5.14 -7.96 4.61
N LYS A 84 4.52 -6.96 4.00
CA LYS A 84 3.33 -7.12 3.15
C LYS A 84 3.45 -6.29 1.88
N THR A 85 2.76 -6.75 0.84
CA THR A 85 2.61 -5.97 -0.39
C THR A 85 1.40 -5.06 -0.23
N PHE A 86 1.59 -3.76 -0.40
CA PHE A 86 0.55 -2.75 -0.35
C PHE A 86 0.22 -2.32 -1.77
N VAL A 87 -1.08 -2.20 -2.07
CA VAL A 87 -1.59 -1.71 -3.34
C VAL A 87 -2.56 -0.57 -3.05
N VAL A 88 -2.19 0.62 -3.47
CA VAL A 88 -3.00 1.84 -3.31
C VAL A 88 -3.54 2.23 -4.67
N CYS A 89 -4.86 2.32 -4.81
CA CYS A 89 -5.50 2.77 -6.04
C CYS A 89 -6.06 4.17 -5.84
N THR A 90 -5.64 5.08 -6.71
CA THR A 90 -6.03 6.49 -6.70
C THR A 90 -6.45 6.91 -8.10
N ASP A 91 -7.00 8.11 -8.24
CA ASP A 91 -7.31 8.70 -9.54
C ASP A 91 -6.07 8.85 -10.43
N THR A 92 -4.87 8.96 -9.83
CA THR A 92 -3.61 9.14 -10.58
C THR A 92 -3.01 7.81 -11.02
N GLY A 93 -3.57 6.69 -10.57
CA GLY A 93 -3.15 5.35 -10.92
C GLY A 93 -2.98 4.44 -9.71
N LYS A 94 -2.32 3.31 -9.96
CA LYS A 94 -2.06 2.28 -8.95
C LYS A 94 -0.64 2.40 -8.45
N PHE A 95 -0.45 2.44 -7.14
CA PHE A 95 0.85 2.37 -6.49
C PHE A 95 1.02 1.01 -5.82
N GLN A 96 2.18 0.41 -5.99
CA GLN A 96 2.54 -0.85 -5.36
C GLN A 96 3.89 -0.75 -4.67
N PHE A 97 3.97 -1.20 -3.44
CA PHE A 97 5.21 -1.20 -2.65
C PHE A 97 5.18 -2.29 -1.58
N THR A 98 6.35 -2.57 -1.01
CA THR A 98 6.48 -3.47 0.15
C THR A 98 6.54 -2.63 1.41
N GLY A 99 5.55 -2.77 2.28
CA GLY A 99 5.60 -2.25 3.64
C GLY A 99 6.39 -3.22 4.52
N LYS A 100 7.37 -2.69 5.24
CA LYS A 100 8.26 -3.48 6.11
C LYS A 100 8.04 -3.15 7.57
N ASN A 101 8.45 -4.08 8.45
CA ASN A 101 8.38 -3.93 9.91
C ASN A 101 6.99 -3.46 10.38
N LEU A 102 5.94 -4.18 9.96
CA LEU A 102 4.58 -3.81 10.31
C LEU A 102 4.40 -3.79 11.84
N LYS A 103 3.80 -2.73 12.34
CA LYS A 103 3.43 -2.54 13.74
C LYS A 103 1.94 -2.24 13.83
N ILE A 104 1.37 -2.45 15.02
CA ILE A 104 0.00 -2.08 15.32
C ILE A 104 0.03 -1.07 16.47
N ASP A 105 -0.63 0.08 16.30
CA ASP A 105 -0.74 1.09 17.35
C ASP A 105 -1.87 0.76 18.34
N GLU A 106 -2.02 1.59 19.37
CA GLU A 106 -3.07 1.48 20.39
C GLU A 106 -4.50 1.59 19.83
N ASN A 107 -4.66 2.20 18.64
CA ASN A 107 -5.93 2.37 17.95
C ASN A 107 -6.17 1.27 16.91
N ALA A 108 -5.37 0.20 16.92
CA ALA A 108 -5.37 -0.87 15.94
C ALA A 108 -5.08 -0.42 14.50
N ASN A 109 -4.41 0.71 14.30
CA ASN A 109 -3.89 1.10 13.00
C ASN A 109 -2.63 0.31 12.67
N ILE A 110 -2.43 0.03 11.39
CA ILE A 110 -1.21 -0.58 10.86
C ILE A 110 -0.21 0.54 10.56
N ILE A 111 1.00 0.39 11.06
CA ILE A 111 2.15 1.25 10.76
C ILE A 111 3.19 0.41 10.03
N CYS A 112 3.85 0.97 9.01
CA CYS A 112 5.02 0.34 8.40
C CYS A 112 6.05 1.39 7.97
N ASP A 113 7.30 0.96 7.77
CA ASP A 113 8.37 1.87 7.35
C ASP A 113 8.04 2.57 6.02
N LEU A 114 8.59 3.78 5.81
CA LEU A 114 8.55 4.42 4.51
C LEU A 114 9.22 3.53 3.45
N PRO A 115 8.52 3.16 2.36
CA PRO A 115 9.06 2.23 1.38
C PRO A 115 10.22 2.86 0.61
N THR A 116 11.28 2.08 0.38
CA THR A 116 12.42 2.47 -0.46
C THR A 116 12.15 2.32 -1.95
N GLU A 117 11.13 1.53 -2.30
CA GLU A 117 10.70 1.28 -3.67
C GLU A 117 9.19 1.40 -3.76
N VAL A 118 8.73 2.30 -4.63
CA VAL A 118 7.33 2.44 -5.00
C VAL A 118 7.24 2.35 -6.51
N TYR A 119 6.27 1.58 -6.99
CA TYR A 119 5.97 1.45 -8.42
C TYR A 119 4.64 2.15 -8.70
N HIS A 120 4.66 3.15 -9.58
CA HIS A 120 3.47 3.80 -10.13
C HIS A 120 3.08 3.10 -11.43
N ILE A 121 2.03 2.28 -11.35
CA ILE A 121 1.54 1.44 -12.42
C ILE A 121 0.33 2.15 -13.04
N GLN A 122 0.54 2.74 -14.22
CA GLN A 122 -0.55 3.26 -15.04
C GLN A 122 -1.00 2.16 -16.00
N ARG A 123 -2.28 1.76 -15.93
CA ARG A 123 -2.88 1.00 -17.03
C ARG A 123 -3.09 1.97 -18.18
N ARG A 124 -2.17 2.02 -19.15
CA ARG A 124 -2.55 2.50 -20.48
C ARG A 124 -3.55 1.48 -21.01
N GLU A 125 -4.80 1.90 -21.20
CA GLU A 125 -5.63 1.25 -22.20
C GLU A 125 -4.87 1.38 -23.52
N VAL A 126 -4.37 0.25 -24.02
CA VAL A 126 -3.95 0.18 -25.41
C VAL A 126 -5.26 0.28 -26.19
N PHE A 127 -5.61 1.49 -26.62
CA PHE A 127 -6.57 1.66 -27.71
C PHE A 127 -5.90 1.11 -28.97
N GLY A 128 -6.11 -0.18 -29.22
CA GLY A 128 -5.80 -0.85 -30.48
C GLY A 128 -7.05 -0.92 -31.35
#